data_AF-A0A974P5Q2-F1
#
_entry.id   AF-A0A974P5Q2-F1
#
_cell.length_a   1.000
_cell.length_b   1.000
_cell.length_c   1.000
_cell.angle_alpha   90.00
_cell.angle_beta   90.00
_cell.angle_gamma   90.00
#
_symmetry.space_group_name_H-M   'P 1'
#
loop_
_entity.id
_entity.type
_entity.pdbx_description
1 polymer ?
#
loop_
_entity_poly.entity_id
_entity_poly.type
_entity_poly.pdbx_seq_one_letter_code
_entity_poly.pdbx_strand_id
1 'polypeptide(L)' 'MGPAPNPDHLLTFYFPEETARAAAIARLEAAGHSPVESFNPYWDDHGISFADPDGYRVVLHRGAWGR' A
#
# COMPACT_ATOMS: atom_id res chain seq x y z
N MET A 1 -0.19 -16.39 -19.52
CA MET A 1 0.25 -15.11 -18.92
C MET A 1 -1.00 -14.27 -18.73
N GLY A 2 -1.39 -14.02 -17.48
CA GLY A 2 -2.47 -13.07 -17.19
C GLY A 2 -2.02 -11.65 -17.59
N PRO A 3 -2.96 -10.70 -17.74
CA PRO A 3 -2.61 -9.34 -18.11
C PRO A 3 -1.59 -8.77 -17.11
N ALA A 4 -0.63 -7.99 -17.62
CA ALA A 4 0.34 -7.29 -16.78
C ALA A 4 -0.39 -6.47 -15.70
N PRO A 5 0.19 -6.34 -14.48
CA PRO A 5 -0.37 -5.46 -13.47
C PRO A 5 -0.50 -4.05 -14.08
N ASN A 6 -1.72 -3.55 -14.20
CA ASN A 6 -1.93 -2.15 -14.52
C ASN A 6 -1.80 -1.33 -13.22
N PRO A 7 -1.44 -0.03 -13.31
CA PRO A 7 -1.32 0.82 -12.12
C PRO A 7 -2.62 0.97 -11.31
N ASP A 8 -3.76 0.61 -11.90
CA ASP A 8 -5.09 0.68 -11.26
C ASP A 8 -5.41 -0.55 -10.39
N HIS A 9 -4.63 -1.64 -10.50
CA HIS A 9 -4.78 -2.82 -9.65
C HIS A 9 -4.13 -2.56 -8.29
N LEU A 10 -4.96 -2.09 -7.36
CA LEU A 10 -4.56 -1.73 -6.00
C LEU A 10 -5.13 -2.75 -5.00
N LEU A 11 -4.26 -3.27 -4.13
CA LEU A 11 -4.67 -3.95 -2.91
C LEU A 11 -4.54 -2.98 -1.73
N THR A 12 -5.67 -2.44 -1.27
CA THR A 12 -5.69 -1.44 -0.20
C THR A 12 -6.06 -2.06 1.15
N PHE A 13 -5.19 -1.89 2.14
CA PHE A 13 -5.43 -2.23 3.54
C PHE A 13 -5.72 -0.96 4.33
N TYR A 14 -6.86 -0.93 5.01
CA TYR A 14 -7.30 0.19 5.84
C TYR A 14 -6.92 -0.02 7.30
N PHE A 15 -6.15 0.91 7.85
CA PHE A 15 -5.73 0.88 9.25
C PHE A 15 -6.37 2.03 10.02
N PRO A 16 -7.41 1.77 10.85
CA PRO A 16 -7.96 2.79 11.72
C PRO A 16 -6.98 3.22 12.82
N GLU A 17 -6.03 2.34 13.17
CA GLU A 17 -5.04 2.60 14.22
C GLU A 17 -3.65 2.87 13.63
N GLU A 18 -3.06 4.00 13.99
CA GLU A 18 -1.74 4.42 13.50
C GLU A 18 -0.64 3.43 13.90
N THR A 19 -0.68 2.85 15.12
CA THR A 19 0.40 1.96 15.57
C THR A 19 0.42 0.65 14.81
N ALA A 20 -0.76 0.08 14.51
CA ALA A 20 -0.89 -1.11 13.67
C ALA A 20 -0.35 -0.85 12.25
N ARG A 21 -0.64 0.34 11.69
CA ARG A 21 -0.11 0.76 10.39
C ARG A 21 1.41 0.92 10.42
N ALA A 22 1.96 1.62 11.40
CA ALA A 22 3.40 1.81 11.55
C ALA A 22 4.12 0.47 11.70
N ALA A 23 3.56 -0.47 12.47
CA ALA A 23 4.11 -1.81 12.61
C ALA A 23 4.01 -2.62 11.30
N ALA A 24 3.00 -2.41 10.46
CA ALA A 24 2.92 -3.04 9.14
C ALA A 24 3.98 -2.48 8.19
N ILE A 25 4.17 -1.15 8.17
CA ILE A 25 5.22 -0.46 7.40
C ILE A 25 6.60 -1.00 7.79
N ALA A 26 6.91 -1.02 9.09
CA ALA A 26 8.21 -1.50 9.57
C ALA A 26 8.49 -2.96 9.18
N ARG A 27 7.46 -3.82 9.13
CA ARG A 27 7.60 -5.20 8.66
C ARG A 27 7.91 -5.29 7.17
N LEU A 28 7.26 -4.46 6.35
CA LEU A 28 7.52 -4.41 4.91
C LEU A 28 8.93 -3.90 4.62
N GLU A 29 9.35 -2.82 5.30
CA GLU A 29 10.71 -2.30 5.18
C GLU A 29 11.77 -3.32 5.63
N ALA A 30 11.54 -4.00 6.77
CA ALA A 30 12.43 -5.06 7.25
C ALA A 30 12.49 -6.27 6.31
N ALA A 31 11.43 -6.53 5.54
CA ALA A 31 11.40 -7.55 4.49
C ALA A 31 12.07 -7.09 3.18
N GLY A 32 12.54 -5.85 3.10
CA GLY A 32 13.22 -5.29 1.92
C GLY A 32 12.30 -4.59 0.93
N HIS A 33 11.02 -4.37 1.28
CA HIS A 33 10.11 -3.58 0.44
C HIS A 33 10.25 -2.11 0.78
N SER A 34 10.67 -1.33 -0.22
CA SER A 34 10.71 0.13 -0.12
C SER A 34 9.36 0.75 -0.50
N PRO A 35 8.98 1.88 0.11
CA PRO A 35 7.87 2.68 -0.36
C PRO A 35 8.07 3.10 -1.81
N VAL A 36 6.99 3.10 -2.58
CA VAL A 36 6.96 3.49 -3.99
C VAL A 36 5.89 4.54 -4.22
N GLU A 37 6.17 5.53 -5.06
CA GLU A 37 5.24 6.62 -5.39
C GLU A 37 3.95 6.05 -6.00
N SER A 38 2.81 6.49 -5.48
CA SER A 38 1.51 6.04 -5.97
C SER A 38 1.21 6.67 -7.33
N PHE A 39 0.61 5.91 -8.24
CA PHE A 39 0.17 6.47 -9.53
C PHE A 39 -0.90 7.57 -9.35
N ASN A 40 -1.72 7.46 -8.29
CA ASN A 40 -2.66 8.49 -7.89
C ASN A 40 -2.15 9.16 -6.60
N PRO A 41 -1.84 10.47 -6.63
CA PRO A 41 -1.34 11.24 -5.47
C PRO A 41 -2.22 11.16 -4.22
N TYR A 42 -3.53 10.92 -4.40
CA TYR A 42 -4.47 10.70 -3.29
C TYR A 42 -3.97 9.65 -2.27
N TRP A 43 -3.33 8.58 -2.76
CA TRP A 43 -2.84 7.50 -1.90
C TRP A 43 -1.58 7.87 -1.12
N ASP A 44 -0.78 8.81 -1.61
CA ASP A 44 0.42 9.29 -0.91
C ASP A 44 0.03 10.31 0.18
N ASP A 45 -1.03 11.09 -0.05
CA ASP A 45 -1.58 12.00 0.96
C ASP A 45 -2.20 11.23 2.13
N HIS A 46 -2.98 10.18 1.83
CA HIS A 46 -3.76 9.44 2.83
C HIS A 46 -3.14 8.11 3.26
N GLY A 47 -2.03 7.69 2.68
CA GLY A 47 -1.48 6.36 2.88
C GLY A 47 0.00 6.25 2.55
N ILE A 48 0.43 5.02 2.27
CA ILE A 48 1.75 4.70 1.74
C ILE A 48 1.62 3.49 0.83
N SER A 49 2.40 3.46 -0.23
CA SER A 49 2.32 2.46 -1.28
C SER A 49 3.59 1.59 -1.33
N PHE A 50 3.41 0.30 -1.59
CA PHE A 50 4.46 -0.70 -1.73
C PHE A 50 4.26 -1.54 -3.00
N ALA A 51 5.35 -2.04 -3.57
CA ALA A 51 5.31 -3.01 -4.66
C ALA A 51 5.47 -4.44 -4.10
N ASP A 52 4.55 -5.32 -4.48
CA ASP A 52 4.64 -6.77 -4.27
C ASP A 52 5.65 -7.39 -5.26
N PRO A 53 6.25 -8.56 -4.98
CA PRO A 53 7.16 -9.25 -5.91
C PRO A 53 6.60 -9.48 -7.34
N ASP A 54 5.29 -9.62 -7.48
CA ASP A 54 4.61 -9.77 -8.77
C ASP A 54 4.34 -8.42 -9.48
N GLY A 55 4.74 -7.30 -8.88
CA GLY A 55 4.59 -5.95 -9.42
C GLY A 55 3.24 -5.29 -9.14
N TYR A 56 2.39 -5.91 -8.32
CA TYR A 56 1.14 -5.31 -7.86
C TYR A 56 1.41 -4.22 -6.81
N ARG A 57 0.47 -3.27 -6.72
CA ARG A 57 0.55 -2.15 -5.80
C ARG A 57 -0.28 -2.45 -4.55
N VAL A 58 0.38 -2.37 -3.40
CA VAL A 58 -0.24 -2.53 -2.08
C VAL A 58 -0.25 -1.17 -1.39
N VAL A 59 -1.42 -0.73 -0.92
CA VAL A 59 -1.59 0.57 -0.26
C VAL A 59 -1.98 0.36 1.20
N LEU A 60 -1.24 0.98 2.13
CA LEU A 60 -1.60 1.03 3.56
C LEU A 60 -2.22 2.39 3.89
N HIS A 61 -3.54 2.45 3.84
CA HIS A 61 -4.33 3.67 4.02
C HIS A 61 -4.58 4.00 5.49
N ARG A 62 -4.55 5.29 5.85
CA ARG A 62 -4.87 5.80 7.19
C ARG A 62 -6.38 5.95 7.37
N GLY A 63 -6.94 5.31 8.39
CA GLY A 63 -8.35 5.39 8.72
C GLY A 63 -9.13 4.11 8.40
N ALA A 64 -10.37 4.05 8.87
CA ALA A 64 -11.28 2.95 8.61
C ALA A 64 -11.92 3.07 7.22
N TRP A 65 -12.24 1.93 6.60
CA TRP A 65 -13.18 1.92 5.48
C TRP A 65 -14.56 2.36 5.99
N GLY A 66 -15.09 3.44 5.43
CA GLY A 66 -16.45 3.90 5.71
C GLY A 66 -17.46 2.92 5.12
N ARG A 67 -18.44 2.50 5.92
CA ARG A 67 -19.52 1.61 5.48
C ARG A 67 -20.72 2.38 4.97
#